data_AF-A0A0K1PQR1-F1
#
_entry.id   AF-A0A0K1PQR1-F1
#
_cell.length_a   1.000
_cell.length_b   1.000
_cell.length_c   1.000
_cell.angle_alpha   90.00
_cell.angle_beta   90.00
_cell.angle_gamma   90.00
#
_symmetry.space_group_name_H-M   'P 1'
#
loop_
_entity.id
_entity.type
_entity.pdbx_description
1 polymer ?
#
loop_
_entity_poly.entity_id
_entity_poly.type
_entity_poly.pdbx_seq_one_letter_code
_entity_poly.pdbx_strand_id
1 'polypeptide(L)'
;MAYRFLSGLLAGAVLLAACSSSDDDANASLVLGVQDEMVAGAIGAVHVVATVDGESAVDATVSGAAGTADALPKEFNLKGRSGARADVRVDAYAIGQDPKTAPPAITRTASTGLVAGTPTLLRIQLDPRCMAGGGLGAVPVCAADQSCVAGACAPNLVPFDQLEDYDTGWAAAPPDICRPARHGAPEVITGTGQTDYATLTDGQTLSLEKGPQGGHHVWIALRMKNLRQTGSRTFITAKLVDDSSAPPAPAGYVFTFERDEGAYCKLWGLRYQLDSGAANLGEDYKRFLGRQLEVTVEVADSTGAKASSTRTIQIANQILWPDGTTSCQ
;
A
#
# COMPACT_ATOMS: atom_id res chain seq x y z
N MET A 1 0.26 -62.42 78.51
CA MET A 1 -0.49 -61.28 77.96
C MET A 1 0.46 -60.11 77.82
N ALA A 2 0.94 -59.83 76.62
CA ALA A 2 1.54 -58.54 76.22
C ALA A 2 1.77 -58.59 74.69
N TYR A 3 0.90 -57.91 73.93
CA TYR A 3 1.09 -57.64 72.51
C TYR A 3 2.12 -56.52 72.35
N ARG A 4 3.07 -56.65 71.41
CA ARG A 4 3.80 -55.49 70.87
C ARG A 4 3.81 -55.52 69.35
N PHE A 5 3.39 -54.38 68.82
CA PHE A 5 3.08 -54.04 67.44
C PHE A 5 4.31 -54.02 66.52
N LEU A 6 4.14 -54.52 65.30
CA LEU A 6 4.94 -54.17 64.12
C LEU A 6 4.47 -52.80 63.61
N SER A 7 5.39 -51.86 63.45
CA SER A 7 5.19 -50.64 62.67
C SER A 7 6.16 -50.65 61.49
N GLY A 8 5.62 -50.87 60.28
CA GLY A 8 6.33 -50.69 59.02
C GLY A 8 6.34 -49.21 58.62
N LEU A 9 7.51 -48.68 58.31
CA LEU A 9 7.67 -47.39 57.63
C LEU A 9 7.59 -47.64 56.11
N LEU A 10 6.53 -47.15 55.45
CA LEU A 10 6.50 -46.92 54.01
C LEU A 10 7.12 -45.54 53.73
N ALA A 11 8.23 -45.51 53.00
CA ALA A 11 8.78 -44.27 52.44
C ALA A 11 8.07 -43.97 51.11
N GLY A 12 7.21 -42.95 51.11
CA GLY A 12 6.58 -42.42 49.90
C GLY A 12 7.53 -41.48 49.18
N ALA A 13 7.99 -41.89 47.99
CA ALA A 13 8.73 -41.02 47.08
C ALA A 13 7.75 -40.08 46.36
N VAL A 14 7.78 -38.80 46.71
CA VAL A 14 7.07 -37.73 45.99
C VAL A 14 7.89 -37.39 44.75
N LEU A 15 7.46 -37.88 43.59
CA LEU A 15 7.95 -37.44 42.28
C LEU A 15 7.31 -36.08 41.96
N LEU A 16 8.04 -35.00 42.23
CA LEU A 16 7.74 -33.67 41.71
C LEU A 16 8.01 -33.69 40.19
N ALA A 17 6.95 -33.89 39.41
CA ALA A 17 6.97 -33.61 37.98
C ALA A 17 7.09 -32.09 37.79
N ALA A 18 8.31 -31.60 37.61
CA ALA A 18 8.56 -30.25 37.15
C ALA A 18 8.12 -30.16 35.68
N CYS A 19 6.90 -29.67 35.45
CA CYS A 19 6.52 -29.16 34.15
C CYS A 19 7.42 -27.94 33.88
N SER A 20 8.43 -28.11 33.03
CA SER A 20 9.12 -26.99 32.41
C SER A 20 8.09 -26.26 31.52
N SER A 21 7.44 -25.24 32.07
CA SER A 21 6.78 -24.22 31.25
C SER A 21 7.87 -23.57 30.42
N SER A 22 7.98 -23.99 29.17
CA SER A 22 8.77 -23.29 28.16
C SER A 22 8.29 -21.85 28.12
N ASP A 23 9.15 -20.90 28.54
CA ASP A 23 8.97 -19.43 28.45
C ASP A 23 8.82 -18.92 27.00
N ASP A 24 8.63 -19.84 26.05
CA ASP A 24 8.34 -19.62 24.63
C ASP A 24 6.84 -19.52 24.33
N ASP A 25 5.97 -19.35 25.35
CA ASP A 25 4.61 -18.77 25.18
C ASP A 25 4.70 -17.24 24.88
N ALA A 26 5.59 -16.97 23.92
CA ALA A 26 5.62 -15.98 22.87
C ALA A 26 5.16 -14.58 23.25
N ASN A 27 6.17 -13.74 23.54
CA ASN A 27 6.11 -12.28 23.47
C ASN A 27 5.58 -11.84 22.09
N ALA A 28 4.27 -11.76 21.96
CA ALA A 28 3.61 -11.20 20.79
C ALA A 28 3.57 -9.68 20.93
N SER A 29 3.72 -8.99 19.81
CA SER A 29 3.76 -7.53 19.79
C SER A 29 2.94 -6.97 18.64
N LEU A 30 2.22 -5.88 18.93
CA LEU A 30 1.48 -5.10 17.95
C LEU A 30 1.90 -3.65 18.09
N VAL A 31 2.28 -3.02 16.98
CA VAL A 31 2.45 -1.57 16.93
C VAL A 31 1.11 -0.95 16.57
N LEU A 32 0.58 -0.10 17.43
CA LEU A 32 -0.56 0.75 17.15
C LEU A 32 -0.02 2.07 16.58
N GLY A 33 -0.23 2.31 15.28
CA GLY A 33 0.13 3.56 14.62
C GLY A 33 -1.09 4.44 14.43
N VAL A 34 -1.09 5.65 15.00
CA VAL A 34 -2.16 6.64 14.83
C VAL A 34 -1.64 7.77 13.94
N GLN A 35 -2.37 8.11 12.89
CA GLN A 35 -2.02 9.20 11.99
C GLN A 35 -3.24 9.91 11.41
N ASP A 36 -3.03 11.11 10.85
CA ASP A 36 -4.05 11.86 10.13
C ASP A 36 -3.75 11.89 8.62
N GLU A 37 -4.81 11.90 7.82
CA GLU A 37 -4.75 12.05 6.36
C GLU A 37 -5.41 13.37 6.07
N MET A 38 -4.59 14.40 5.88
CA MET A 38 -5.07 15.73 5.48
C MET A 38 -6.02 16.39 6.50
N VAL A 39 -6.03 15.91 7.74
CA VAL A 39 -6.73 16.57 8.86
C VAL A 39 -5.79 17.48 9.65
N ALA A 40 -4.50 17.49 9.28
CA ALA A 40 -3.49 18.41 9.78
C ALA A 40 -4.01 19.86 9.75
N GLY A 41 -4.32 20.40 10.94
CA GLY A 41 -4.87 21.75 11.12
C GLY A 41 -6.35 21.82 11.52
N ALA A 42 -7.08 20.70 11.60
CA ALA A 42 -8.43 20.65 12.18
C ALA A 42 -8.50 19.91 13.52
N ILE A 43 -7.58 18.96 13.79
CA ILE A 43 -7.46 18.26 15.07
C ILE A 43 -6.42 18.94 15.96
N GLY A 44 -6.77 19.19 17.22
CA GLY A 44 -5.87 19.77 18.23
C GLY A 44 -5.31 18.74 19.21
N ALA A 45 -6.05 17.66 19.47
CA ALA A 45 -5.64 16.59 20.40
C ALA A 45 -6.27 15.26 20.00
N VAL A 46 -5.58 14.17 20.34
CA VAL A 46 -6.05 12.80 20.13
C VAL A 46 -5.89 12.01 21.43
N HIS A 47 -6.97 11.45 21.95
CA HIS A 47 -6.96 10.53 23.08
C HIS A 47 -6.96 9.09 22.55
N VAL A 48 -5.99 8.30 23.00
CA VAL A 48 -5.77 6.92 22.59
C VAL A 48 -5.91 6.03 23.81
N VAL A 49 -6.86 5.10 23.75
CA VAL A 49 -7.04 4.03 24.74
C VAL A 49 -6.85 2.70 24.04
N ALA A 50 -5.99 1.86 24.57
CA ALA A 50 -5.83 0.48 24.10
C ALA A 50 -5.77 -0.48 25.29
N THR A 51 -6.44 -1.62 25.14
CA THR A 51 -6.39 -2.73 26.09
C THR A 51 -5.87 -3.99 25.42
N VAL A 52 -5.25 -4.88 26.21
CA VAL A 52 -4.85 -6.23 25.80
C VAL A 52 -5.47 -7.22 26.78
N ASP A 53 -6.28 -8.16 26.29
CA ASP A 53 -7.10 -9.07 27.09
C ASP A 53 -7.93 -8.35 28.18
N GLY A 54 -8.37 -7.11 27.88
CA GLY A 54 -9.14 -6.26 28.78
C GLY A 54 -8.32 -5.45 29.79
N GLU A 55 -7.01 -5.67 29.88
CA GLU A 55 -6.10 -4.88 30.72
C GLU A 55 -5.65 -3.62 29.98
N SER A 56 -5.60 -2.47 30.67
CA SER A 56 -5.15 -1.21 30.06
C SER A 56 -3.67 -1.28 29.69
N ALA A 57 -3.38 -1.12 28.40
CA ALA A 57 -2.03 -1.09 27.86
C ALA A 57 -1.61 0.33 27.46
N VAL A 58 -2.55 1.15 26.99
CA VAL A 58 -2.35 2.56 26.63
C VAL A 58 -3.54 3.37 27.10
N ASP A 59 -3.27 4.50 27.74
CA ASP A 59 -4.21 5.59 27.97
C ASP A 59 -3.40 6.88 27.87
N ALA A 60 -3.44 7.52 26.70
CA ALA A 60 -2.55 8.62 26.37
C ALA A 60 -3.26 9.70 25.56
N THR A 61 -2.93 10.95 25.83
CA THR A 61 -3.33 12.08 24.99
C THR A 61 -2.13 12.57 24.20
N VAL A 62 -2.28 12.59 22.88
CA VAL A 62 -1.33 13.13 21.91
C VAL A 62 -1.80 14.53 21.53
N SER A 63 -0.97 15.53 21.80
CA SER A 63 -1.25 16.92 21.46
C SER A 63 0.05 17.57 21.02
N GLY A 64 0.06 18.19 19.84
CA GLY A 64 1.27 18.82 19.32
C GLY A 64 1.02 19.45 17.95
N ALA A 65 1.70 20.55 17.68
CA ALA A 65 1.74 21.11 16.33
C ALA A 65 2.48 20.13 15.41
N ALA A 66 2.04 19.99 14.16
CA ALA A 66 2.68 19.12 13.17
C ALA A 66 4.21 19.37 13.13
N GLY A 67 5.00 18.30 13.14
CA GLY A 67 6.46 18.35 13.18
C GLY A 67 7.09 18.39 14.58
N THR A 68 6.29 18.39 15.64
CA THR A 68 6.79 18.15 17.02
C THR A 68 6.81 16.65 17.34
N ALA A 69 7.66 16.23 18.28
CA ALA A 69 7.77 14.83 18.71
C ALA A 69 6.47 14.26 19.31
N ASP A 70 5.56 15.14 19.74
CA ASP A 70 4.27 14.82 20.33
C ASP A 70 3.10 14.99 19.36
N ALA A 71 3.37 15.30 18.10
CA ALA A 71 2.36 15.32 17.05
C ALA A 71 2.11 13.92 16.46
N LEU A 72 1.03 13.81 15.68
CA LEU A 72 0.87 12.70 14.76
C LEU A 72 1.88 12.78 13.61
N PRO A 73 2.31 11.65 13.03
CA PRO A 73 1.96 10.27 13.40
C PRO A 73 2.58 9.83 14.74
N LYS A 74 1.89 8.99 15.52
CA LYS A 74 2.36 8.48 16.82
C LYS A 74 2.22 6.96 16.90
N GLU A 75 3.21 6.31 17.52
CA GLU A 75 3.26 4.87 17.72
C GLU A 75 3.08 4.50 19.20
N PHE A 76 2.39 3.39 19.44
CA PHE A 76 2.28 2.75 20.74
C PHE A 76 2.57 1.26 20.62
N ASN A 77 3.41 0.73 21.50
CA ASN A 77 3.79 -0.68 21.48
C ASN A 77 2.91 -1.47 22.44
N LEU A 78 2.07 -2.35 21.93
CA LEU A 78 1.27 -3.28 22.71
C LEU A 78 1.98 -4.63 22.80
N LYS A 79 2.01 -5.22 23.99
CA LYS A 79 2.65 -6.51 24.26
C LYS A 79 1.67 -7.44 24.97
N GLY A 80 1.79 -8.72 24.70
CA GLY A 80 0.96 -9.75 25.32
C GLY A 80 1.32 -11.14 24.81
N ARG A 81 0.48 -12.12 25.16
CA ARG A 81 0.62 -13.49 24.64
C ARG A 81 0.12 -13.55 23.19
N SER A 82 0.64 -14.48 22.41
CA SER A 82 0.08 -14.77 21.09
C SER A 82 -1.40 -15.14 21.19
N GLY A 83 -2.22 -14.54 20.32
CA GLY A 83 -3.68 -14.68 20.34
C GLY A 83 -4.41 -13.76 21.32
N ALA A 84 -3.70 -13.02 22.18
CA ALA A 84 -4.31 -12.02 23.06
C ALA A 84 -5.07 -10.97 22.23
N ARG A 85 -6.24 -10.55 22.71
CA ARG A 85 -7.08 -9.59 22.01
C ARG A 85 -6.63 -8.17 22.35
N ALA A 86 -6.29 -7.37 21.35
CA ALA A 86 -6.16 -5.93 21.48
C ALA A 86 -7.47 -5.24 21.09
N ASP A 87 -7.97 -4.35 21.94
CA ASP A 87 -9.06 -3.43 21.62
C ASP A 87 -8.53 -1.99 21.71
N VAL A 88 -8.86 -1.18 20.70
CA VAL A 88 -8.33 0.18 20.54
C VAL A 88 -9.49 1.14 20.30
N ARG A 89 -9.44 2.28 20.99
CA ARG A 89 -10.28 3.45 20.78
C ARG A 89 -9.41 4.68 20.62
N VAL A 90 -9.66 5.44 19.56
CA VAL A 90 -8.99 6.69 19.26
C VAL A 90 -10.06 7.77 19.08
N ASP A 91 -10.01 8.77 19.95
CA ASP A 91 -10.90 9.92 19.93
C ASP A 91 -10.09 11.17 19.55
N ALA A 92 -10.43 11.78 18.42
CA ALA A 92 -9.78 13.00 17.95
C ALA A 92 -10.68 14.22 18.17
N TYR A 93 -10.09 15.29 18.69
CA TYR A 93 -10.80 16.50 19.10
C TYR A 93 -10.36 17.68 18.24
N ALA A 94 -11.32 18.51 17.85
CA ALA A 94 -11.04 19.69 17.03
C ALA A 94 -10.13 20.69 17.78
N ILE A 95 -9.42 21.54 17.04
CA ILE A 95 -8.57 22.59 17.62
C ILE A 95 -9.37 23.44 18.63
N GLY A 96 -8.77 23.68 19.80
CA GLY A 96 -9.35 24.48 20.88
C GLY A 96 -10.40 23.77 21.72
N GLN A 97 -10.73 22.51 21.41
CA GLN A 97 -11.63 21.68 22.25
C GLN A 97 -10.83 20.93 23.32
N ASP A 98 -11.33 20.91 24.55
CA ASP A 98 -10.78 20.11 25.65
C ASP A 98 -11.30 18.66 25.56
N PRO A 99 -10.43 17.65 25.42
CA PRO A 99 -10.81 16.23 25.40
C PRO A 99 -11.68 15.77 26.58
N LYS A 100 -11.61 16.47 27.73
CA LYS A 100 -12.37 16.11 28.94
C LYS A 100 -13.82 16.59 28.92
N THR A 101 -14.15 17.61 28.12
CA THR A 101 -15.46 18.26 28.16
C THR A 101 -16.17 18.29 26.82
N ALA A 102 -15.44 18.19 25.72
CA ALA A 102 -16.00 18.22 24.37
C ALA A 102 -16.26 16.80 23.84
N PRO A 103 -17.28 16.60 22.99
CA PRO A 103 -17.39 15.36 22.23
C PRO A 103 -16.25 15.26 21.20
N PRO A 104 -15.78 14.05 20.87
CA PRO A 104 -14.78 13.87 19.82
C PRO A 104 -15.36 14.25 18.45
N ALA A 105 -14.52 14.87 17.61
CA ALA A 105 -14.85 15.16 16.23
C ALA A 105 -14.76 13.90 15.35
N ILE A 106 -13.84 12.99 15.67
CA ILE A 106 -13.72 11.66 15.06
C ILE A 106 -13.57 10.64 16.18
N THR A 107 -14.37 9.57 16.16
CA THR A 107 -14.13 8.37 16.97
C THR A 107 -13.81 7.21 16.05
N ARG A 108 -12.65 6.59 16.29
CA ARG A 108 -12.21 5.37 15.63
C ARG A 108 -12.09 4.24 16.66
N THR A 109 -12.62 3.08 16.32
CA THR A 109 -12.40 1.86 17.11
C THR A 109 -11.87 0.76 16.21
N ALA A 110 -11.06 -0.11 16.79
CA ALA A 110 -10.51 -1.28 16.13
C ALA A 110 -10.22 -2.38 17.15
N SER A 111 -10.22 -3.62 16.72
CA SER A 111 -9.83 -4.78 17.53
C SER A 111 -9.07 -5.79 16.68
N THR A 112 -8.09 -6.46 17.25
CA THR A 112 -7.30 -7.49 16.54
C THR A 112 -6.66 -8.47 17.53
N GLY A 113 -6.02 -9.51 17.02
CA GLY A 113 -5.21 -10.44 17.82
C GLY A 113 -3.73 -10.10 17.75
N LEU A 114 -3.02 -10.21 18.87
CA LEU A 114 -1.55 -10.17 18.89
C LEU A 114 -0.98 -11.46 18.30
N VAL A 115 0.11 -11.37 17.56
CA VAL A 115 0.77 -12.55 16.96
C VAL A 115 2.26 -12.56 17.30
N ALA A 116 2.78 -13.76 17.54
CA ALA A 116 4.20 -14.00 17.77
C ALA A 116 5.04 -13.72 16.51
N GLY A 117 6.29 -13.30 16.69
CA GLY A 117 7.25 -13.10 15.60
C GLY A 117 7.46 -11.63 15.27
N THR A 118 7.50 -11.30 13.98
CA THR A 118 7.74 -9.92 13.51
C THR A 118 6.58 -9.01 13.97
N PRO A 119 6.88 -7.83 14.53
CA PRO A 119 5.84 -6.87 14.88
C PRO A 119 4.97 -6.54 13.67
N THR A 120 3.65 -6.57 13.87
CA THR A 120 2.68 -6.08 12.90
C THR A 120 2.18 -4.70 13.29
N LEU A 121 1.62 -3.98 12.35
CA LEU A 121 1.06 -2.64 12.53
C LEU A 121 -0.47 -2.68 12.40
N LEU A 122 -1.14 -2.19 13.44
CA LEU A 122 -2.54 -1.75 13.39
C LEU A 122 -2.55 -0.24 13.15
N ARG A 123 -2.83 0.17 11.91
CA ARG A 123 -2.93 1.58 11.53
C ARG A 123 -4.32 2.13 11.80
N ILE A 124 -4.40 3.20 12.58
CA ILE A 124 -5.60 4.01 12.76
C ILE A 124 -5.43 5.30 11.95
N GLN A 125 -6.13 5.34 10.82
CA GLN A 125 -6.23 6.52 9.97
C GLN A 125 -7.39 7.40 10.43
N LEU A 126 -7.08 8.63 10.83
CA LEU A 126 -8.07 9.69 11.02
C LEU A 126 -8.37 10.33 9.65
N ASP A 127 -9.64 10.26 9.25
CA ASP A 127 -10.11 10.67 7.92
C ASP A 127 -11.13 11.81 8.06
N PRO A 128 -11.01 12.90 7.30
CA PRO A 128 -11.92 14.04 7.40
C PRO A 128 -13.36 13.69 7.00
N ARG A 129 -13.59 12.66 6.18
CA ARG A 129 -14.93 12.16 5.82
C ARG A 129 -15.64 11.49 6.99
N CYS A 130 -14.90 11.16 8.05
CA CYS A 130 -15.42 10.61 9.30
C CYS A 130 -15.58 11.68 10.40
N MET A 131 -15.31 12.96 10.09
CA MET A 131 -15.37 14.06 11.05
C MET A 131 -16.77 14.66 11.16
N ALA A 132 -17.36 14.60 12.35
CA ALA A 132 -18.63 15.25 12.64
C ALA A 132 -18.49 16.79 12.47
N GLY A 133 -19.40 17.40 11.70
CA GLY A 133 -19.44 18.85 11.51
C GLY A 133 -18.42 19.40 10.50
N GLY A 134 -17.66 18.55 9.79
CA GLY A 134 -16.60 18.96 8.86
C GLY A 134 -17.04 19.58 7.51
N GLY A 135 -18.31 19.99 7.36
CA GLY A 135 -18.82 20.64 6.13
C GLY A 135 -18.92 19.75 4.88
N LEU A 136 -18.40 18.52 4.91
CA LEU A 136 -18.35 17.58 3.78
C LEU A 136 -19.60 16.68 3.62
N GLY A 137 -20.67 16.95 4.39
CA GLY A 137 -21.92 16.18 4.37
C GLY A 137 -22.20 15.43 5.66
N ALA A 138 -23.21 14.56 5.64
CA ALA A 138 -23.57 13.73 6.77
C ALA A 138 -22.52 12.62 6.97
N VAL A 139 -21.95 12.55 8.16
CA VAL A 139 -21.05 11.46 8.57
C VAL A 139 -21.88 10.19 8.79
N PRO A 140 -21.41 9.01 8.35
CA PRO A 140 -22.12 7.77 8.60
C PRO A 140 -22.18 7.46 10.11
N VAL A 141 -23.37 7.10 10.60
CA VAL A 141 -23.56 6.58 11.95
C VAL A 141 -23.39 5.06 11.92
N CYS A 142 -22.30 4.57 12.50
CA CYS A 142 -21.96 3.15 12.47
C CYS A 142 -22.60 2.38 13.62
N ALA A 143 -22.87 1.09 13.38
CA ALA A 143 -23.28 0.16 14.42
C ALA A 143 -22.17 -0.02 15.46
N ALA A 144 -22.50 -0.60 16.63
CA ALA A 144 -21.55 -0.73 17.74
C ALA A 144 -20.31 -1.57 17.42
N ASP A 145 -20.43 -2.54 16.50
CA ASP A 145 -19.35 -3.40 16.01
C ASP A 145 -18.63 -2.83 14.78
N GLN A 146 -18.90 -1.57 14.45
CA GLN A 146 -18.37 -0.87 13.29
C GLN A 146 -17.78 0.50 13.65
N SER A 147 -16.92 1.02 12.77
CA SER A 147 -16.32 2.35 12.86
C SER A 147 -16.23 2.97 11.47
N CYS A 148 -16.23 4.29 11.41
CA CYS A 148 -16.10 5.00 10.14
C CYS A 148 -14.67 4.89 9.61
N VAL A 149 -14.51 4.30 8.42
CA VAL A 149 -13.25 4.12 7.69
C VAL A 149 -13.44 4.70 6.30
N ALA A 150 -12.61 5.66 5.91
CA ALA A 150 -12.69 6.26 4.57
C ALA A 150 -14.09 6.81 4.19
N GLY A 151 -14.85 7.31 5.17
CA GLY A 151 -16.21 7.83 4.98
C GLY A 151 -17.31 6.77 4.90
N ALA A 152 -17.04 5.51 5.23
CA ALA A 152 -18.02 4.42 5.27
C ALA A 152 -17.90 3.60 6.57
N CYS A 153 -18.98 2.94 7.00
CA CYS A 153 -18.90 2.03 8.14
C CYS A 153 -18.24 0.72 7.74
N ALA A 154 -17.22 0.31 8.51
CA ALA A 154 -16.55 -0.98 8.36
C ALA A 154 -16.45 -1.69 9.74
N PRO A 155 -16.33 -3.03 9.78
CA PRO A 155 -16.17 -3.77 11.02
C PRO A 155 -14.96 -3.28 11.84
N ASN A 156 -15.10 -3.28 13.17
CA ASN A 156 -14.01 -2.95 14.09
C ASN A 156 -12.96 -4.06 14.17
N LEU A 157 -13.35 -5.30 13.89
CA LEU A 157 -12.40 -6.42 13.85
C LEU A 157 -11.52 -6.29 12.61
N VAL A 158 -10.22 -6.12 12.84
CA VAL A 158 -9.17 -6.21 11.81
C VAL A 158 -8.54 -7.60 11.94
N PRO A 159 -8.87 -8.54 11.02
CA PRO A 159 -8.25 -9.86 11.01
C PRO A 159 -6.73 -9.78 10.90
N PHE A 160 -6.03 -10.77 11.44
CA PHE A 160 -4.57 -10.79 11.43
C PHE A 160 -4.00 -10.67 10.01
N ASP A 161 -4.61 -11.34 9.03
CA ASP A 161 -4.18 -11.30 7.62
C ASP A 161 -4.38 -9.94 6.93
N GLN A 162 -4.98 -8.97 7.62
CA GLN A 162 -5.13 -7.58 7.17
C GLN A 162 -4.21 -6.60 7.89
N LEU A 163 -3.51 -7.02 8.96
CA LEU A 163 -2.54 -6.16 9.64
C LEU A 163 -1.32 -5.89 8.74
N GLU A 164 -0.80 -4.67 8.76
CA GLU A 164 0.41 -4.32 8.03
C GLU A 164 1.64 -5.00 8.67
N ASP A 165 2.66 -5.29 7.86
CA ASP A 165 3.99 -5.53 8.43
C ASP A 165 4.51 -4.19 8.97
N TYR A 166 5.06 -4.18 10.19
CA TYR A 166 5.61 -2.95 10.74
C TYR A 166 6.97 -2.61 10.10
N ASP A 167 7.11 -1.36 9.68
CA ASP A 167 8.38 -0.74 9.31
C ASP A 167 8.45 0.65 9.93
N THR A 168 9.65 1.11 10.32
CA THR A 168 9.88 2.43 10.92
C THR A 168 9.39 3.62 10.05
N GLY A 169 9.24 3.43 8.75
CA GLY A 169 8.71 4.41 7.79
C GLY A 169 7.21 4.29 7.51
N TRP A 170 6.46 3.47 8.27
CA TRP A 170 5.04 3.16 8.00
C TRP A 170 4.18 4.40 7.75
N ALA A 171 4.41 5.48 8.49
CA ALA A 171 3.57 6.68 8.38
C ALA A 171 3.73 7.41 7.03
N ALA A 172 4.89 7.30 6.39
CA ALA A 172 5.17 7.96 5.12
C ALA A 172 4.43 7.30 3.93
N ALA A 173 3.98 6.06 4.10
CA ALA A 173 3.46 5.22 3.03
C ALA A 173 2.18 4.48 3.47
N PRO A 174 1.06 5.21 3.69
CA PRO A 174 -0.20 4.54 3.98
C PRO A 174 -0.58 3.59 2.83
N PRO A 175 -1.22 2.44 3.13
CA PRO A 175 -1.79 1.58 2.12
C PRO A 175 -2.75 2.34 1.22
N ASP A 176 -2.71 2.01 -0.07
CA ASP A 176 -3.68 2.50 -1.04
C ASP A 176 -4.28 1.35 -1.84
N ILE A 177 -5.18 1.70 -2.75
CA ILE A 177 -5.93 0.78 -3.61
C ILE A 177 -5.04 -0.12 -4.47
N CYS A 178 -3.82 0.33 -4.80
CA CYS A 178 -2.84 -0.38 -5.64
C CYS A 178 -1.75 -1.06 -4.81
N ARG A 179 -1.55 -0.59 -3.58
CA ARG A 179 -0.60 -1.14 -2.61
C ARG A 179 -1.31 -1.40 -1.26
N PRO A 180 -1.94 -2.56 -1.11
CA PRO A 180 -2.62 -2.92 0.14
C PRO A 180 -1.63 -3.09 1.30
N ALA A 181 -2.17 -3.13 2.52
CA ALA A 181 -1.42 -3.31 3.76
C ALA A 181 -0.42 -4.47 3.70
N ARG A 182 -0.92 -5.67 3.43
CA ARG A 182 -0.10 -6.84 3.09
C ARG A 182 0.03 -6.97 1.58
N HIS A 183 0.93 -6.18 1.02
CA HIS A 183 1.28 -6.29 -0.38
C HIS A 183 2.39 -7.32 -0.58
N GLY A 184 2.31 -8.07 -1.68
CA GLY A 184 3.40 -8.94 -2.10
C GLY A 184 4.55 -8.15 -2.73
N ALA A 185 5.45 -8.85 -3.43
CA ALA A 185 6.47 -8.18 -4.23
C ALA A 185 5.83 -7.26 -5.29
N PRO A 186 6.40 -6.06 -5.55
CA PRO A 186 6.02 -5.22 -6.66
C PRO A 186 5.97 -5.97 -7.98
N GLU A 187 4.93 -5.71 -8.77
CA GLU A 187 4.74 -6.31 -10.09
C GLU A 187 4.33 -5.23 -11.09
N VAL A 188 4.90 -5.29 -12.29
CA VAL A 188 4.53 -4.46 -13.44
C VAL A 188 4.34 -5.39 -14.63
N ILE A 189 3.30 -5.14 -15.42
CA ILE A 189 3.01 -5.84 -16.67
C ILE A 189 2.86 -4.79 -17.77
N THR A 190 3.70 -4.89 -18.79
CA THR A 190 3.59 -4.04 -19.98
C THR A 190 2.40 -4.47 -20.84
N GLY A 191 1.61 -3.49 -21.27
CA GLY A 191 0.48 -3.60 -22.17
C GLY A 191 0.55 -2.57 -23.30
N THR A 192 -0.53 -2.43 -24.05
CA THR A 192 -0.71 -1.42 -25.09
C THR A 192 -2.09 -0.77 -24.98
N GLY A 193 -2.37 0.26 -25.77
CA GLY A 193 -3.68 0.90 -25.87
C GLY A 193 -3.68 2.38 -25.54
N GLN A 194 -4.42 3.15 -26.35
CA GLN A 194 -4.57 4.60 -26.21
C GLN A 194 -5.60 5.00 -25.16
N THR A 195 -6.73 4.29 -25.11
CA THR A 195 -7.90 4.67 -24.29
C THR A 195 -8.21 3.70 -23.16
N ASP A 196 -7.57 2.53 -23.16
CA ASP A 196 -7.62 1.56 -22.07
C ASP A 196 -6.39 0.66 -22.14
N TYR A 197 -6.18 -0.14 -21.09
CA TYR A 197 -5.19 -1.22 -21.07
C TYR A 197 -5.65 -2.39 -21.93
N ALA A 198 -4.78 -2.82 -22.85
CA ALA A 198 -4.84 -4.09 -23.54
C ALA A 198 -3.58 -4.90 -23.26
N THR A 199 -3.74 -6.21 -23.09
CA THR A 199 -2.61 -7.14 -22.89
C THR A 199 -1.67 -7.08 -24.09
N LEU A 200 -0.36 -7.06 -23.80
CA LEU A 200 0.70 -7.13 -24.80
C LEU A 200 1.45 -8.46 -24.67
N THR A 201 1.47 -9.25 -25.75
CA THR A 201 2.25 -10.49 -25.83
C THR A 201 3.59 -10.25 -26.51
N ASP A 202 4.60 -11.06 -26.18
CA ASP A 202 5.88 -10.99 -26.87
C ASP A 202 5.71 -11.28 -28.37
N GLY A 203 6.43 -10.51 -29.19
CA GLY A 203 6.36 -10.52 -30.65
C GLY A 203 5.12 -9.83 -31.23
N GLN A 204 4.20 -9.31 -30.41
CA GLN A 204 3.00 -8.63 -30.90
C GLN A 204 3.38 -7.41 -31.76
N THR A 205 2.71 -7.29 -32.90
CA THR A 205 2.88 -6.14 -33.80
C THR A 205 2.13 -4.93 -33.26
N LEU A 206 2.85 -3.82 -33.05
CA LEU A 206 2.29 -2.52 -32.73
C LEU A 206 2.42 -1.56 -33.92
N SER A 207 1.37 -0.75 -34.13
CA SER A 207 1.39 0.34 -35.10
C SER A 207 2.26 1.48 -34.59
N LEU A 208 3.07 2.03 -35.49
CA LEU A 208 3.76 3.28 -35.24
C LEU A 208 2.87 4.43 -35.69
N GLU A 209 2.53 5.33 -34.78
CA GLU A 209 1.57 6.41 -35.02
C GLU A 209 2.25 7.78 -35.10
N LYS A 210 1.82 8.59 -36.07
CA LYS A 210 2.25 9.99 -36.16
C LYS A 210 1.57 10.82 -35.09
N GLY A 211 2.36 11.45 -34.22
CA GLY A 211 1.86 12.37 -33.21
C GLY A 211 1.35 13.69 -33.80
N PRO A 212 0.34 14.35 -33.19
CA PRO A 212 -0.12 15.67 -33.60
C PRO A 212 0.96 16.77 -33.53
N GLN A 213 1.95 16.61 -32.64
CA GLN A 213 3.08 17.53 -32.49
C GLN A 213 4.32 17.11 -33.29
N GLY A 214 4.14 16.22 -34.27
CA GLY A 214 5.24 15.52 -34.93
C GLY A 214 5.70 14.31 -34.13
N GLY A 215 6.74 13.65 -34.65
CA GLY A 215 7.28 12.42 -34.07
C GLY A 215 6.40 11.19 -34.28
N HIS A 216 6.97 10.05 -33.91
CA HIS A 216 6.41 8.73 -34.17
C HIS A 216 6.46 7.88 -32.91
N HIS A 217 5.30 7.39 -32.46
CA HIS A 217 5.17 6.74 -31.17
C HIS A 217 4.39 5.45 -31.25
N VAL A 218 4.63 4.59 -30.27
CA VAL A 218 3.77 3.46 -29.97
C VAL A 218 3.01 3.74 -28.68
N TRP A 219 1.80 3.20 -28.58
CA TRP A 219 1.01 3.27 -27.35
C TRP A 219 1.45 2.18 -26.38
N ILE A 220 1.88 2.60 -25.19
CA ILE A 220 2.20 1.74 -24.07
C ILE A 220 1.13 1.92 -22.99
N ALA A 221 0.70 0.80 -22.42
CA ALA A 221 -0.11 0.75 -21.22
C ALA A 221 0.57 -0.14 -20.19
N LEU A 222 0.12 -0.07 -18.95
CA LEU A 222 0.71 -0.76 -17.82
C LEU A 222 -0.39 -1.26 -16.89
N ARG A 223 -0.18 -2.45 -16.36
CA ARG A 223 -0.78 -2.89 -15.10
C ARG A 223 0.33 -2.96 -14.06
N MET A 224 0.02 -2.59 -12.83
CA MET A 224 0.91 -2.79 -11.71
C MET A 224 0.14 -3.30 -10.49
N LYS A 225 0.86 -3.93 -9.59
CA LYS A 225 0.36 -4.43 -8.31
C LYS A 225 1.43 -4.22 -7.24
N ASN A 226 1.00 -3.99 -6.01
CA ASN A 226 1.89 -3.81 -4.85
C ASN A 226 2.81 -2.58 -4.98
N LEU A 227 2.39 -1.58 -5.75
CA LEU A 227 3.05 -0.28 -5.92
C LEU A 227 2.01 0.82 -5.73
N ARG A 228 2.42 1.98 -5.21
CA ARG A 228 1.47 3.04 -4.92
C ARG A 228 0.78 3.60 -6.15
N GLN A 229 -0.48 3.99 -5.97
CA GLN A 229 -1.32 4.60 -6.99
C GLN A 229 -0.78 5.97 -7.43
N THR A 230 -0.42 6.80 -6.45
CA THR A 230 -0.09 8.22 -6.62
C THR A 230 1.38 8.49 -6.33
N GLY A 231 1.94 9.48 -7.01
CA GLY A 231 3.36 9.85 -6.87
C GLY A 231 4.33 8.88 -7.56
N SER A 232 3.81 7.93 -8.34
CA SER A 232 4.60 6.96 -9.08
C SER A 232 5.20 7.55 -10.34
N ARG A 233 6.42 7.11 -10.66
CA ARG A 233 7.18 7.49 -11.85
C ARG A 233 7.34 6.28 -12.74
N THR A 234 6.94 6.43 -13.99
CA THR A 234 7.10 5.41 -15.04
C THR A 234 8.23 5.79 -15.96
N PHE A 235 9.16 4.87 -16.20
CA PHE A 235 10.27 5.04 -17.13
C PHE A 235 10.19 3.98 -18.23
N ILE A 236 10.19 4.42 -19.49
CA ILE A 236 10.16 3.56 -20.67
C ILE A 236 11.50 3.69 -21.39
N THR A 237 12.12 2.55 -21.66
CA THR A 237 13.33 2.44 -22.48
C THR A 237 13.11 1.38 -23.54
N ALA A 238 13.84 1.46 -24.64
CA ALA A 238 13.84 0.43 -25.65
C ALA A 238 15.17 0.32 -26.37
N LYS A 239 15.38 -0.81 -27.05
CA LYS A 239 16.46 -1.02 -28.00
C LYS A 239 15.96 -1.91 -29.14
N LEU A 240 16.53 -1.73 -30.33
CA LEU A 240 16.31 -2.69 -31.41
C LEU A 240 17.00 -4.01 -31.06
N VAL A 241 16.31 -5.12 -31.27
CA VAL A 241 16.82 -6.46 -30.92
C VAL A 241 18.08 -6.80 -31.73
N ASP A 242 18.12 -6.35 -32.99
CA ASP A 242 19.21 -6.55 -33.94
C ASP A 242 20.21 -5.39 -33.99
N ASP A 243 20.00 -4.30 -33.25
CA ASP A 243 20.91 -3.15 -33.19
C ASP A 243 20.76 -2.32 -31.90
N SER A 244 21.63 -2.57 -30.92
CA SER A 244 21.63 -1.81 -29.67
C SER A 244 22.46 -0.51 -29.72
N SER A 245 23.03 -0.13 -30.86
CA SER A 245 24.00 0.97 -30.94
C SER A 245 23.36 2.38 -30.85
N ALA A 246 22.07 2.48 -31.15
CA ALA A 246 21.35 3.76 -31.17
C ALA A 246 19.91 3.61 -30.63
N PRO A 247 19.73 3.28 -29.34
CA PRO A 247 18.41 3.10 -28.75
C PRO A 247 17.55 4.38 -28.87
N PRO A 248 16.22 4.26 -28.99
CA PRO A 248 15.33 5.39 -28.77
C PRO A 248 15.61 6.08 -27.44
N ALA A 249 15.39 7.39 -27.37
CA ALA A 249 15.53 8.12 -26.13
C ALA A 249 14.57 7.55 -25.04
N PRO A 250 15.01 7.47 -23.77
CA PRO A 250 14.11 7.13 -22.67
C PRO A 250 12.99 8.15 -22.52
N ALA A 251 11.83 7.69 -22.03
CA ALA A 251 10.71 8.55 -21.67
C ALA A 251 10.33 8.37 -20.19
N GLY A 252 9.97 9.47 -19.53
CA GLY A 252 9.54 9.48 -18.13
C GLY A 252 8.15 10.11 -17.99
N TYR A 253 7.29 9.49 -17.19
CA TYR A 253 5.93 9.96 -16.92
C TYR A 253 5.63 9.96 -15.42
N VAL A 254 4.82 10.92 -14.99
CA VAL A 254 4.31 11.00 -13.62
C VAL A 254 2.79 11.10 -13.72
N PHE A 255 2.12 9.96 -13.62
CA PHE A 255 0.67 9.84 -13.67
C PHE A 255 0.18 8.99 -12.50
N THR A 256 -1.06 9.25 -12.11
CA THR A 256 -1.79 8.43 -11.14
C THR A 256 -2.36 7.22 -11.85
N PHE A 257 -2.15 6.02 -11.28
CA PHE A 257 -2.77 4.81 -11.79
C PHE A 257 -4.24 4.73 -11.34
N GLU A 258 -5.07 4.02 -12.10
CA GLU A 258 -6.48 3.80 -11.73
C GLU A 258 -6.71 2.35 -11.32
N ARG A 259 -7.70 2.08 -10.45
CA ARG A 259 -8.08 0.69 -10.10
C ARG A 259 -8.46 -0.06 -11.38
N ASP A 260 -8.01 -1.30 -11.49
CA ASP A 260 -8.40 -2.21 -12.56
C ASP A 260 -8.96 -3.52 -12.00
N GLU A 261 -9.32 -4.44 -12.89
CA GLU A 261 -9.77 -5.78 -12.52
C GLU A 261 -8.75 -6.55 -11.67
N GLY A 262 -9.26 -7.33 -10.73
CA GLY A 262 -8.45 -8.06 -9.76
C GLY A 262 -7.82 -7.13 -8.73
N ALA A 263 -6.55 -7.38 -8.40
CA ALA A 263 -5.78 -6.58 -7.45
C ALA A 263 -4.80 -5.62 -8.16
N TYR A 264 -5.04 -5.32 -9.44
CA TYR A 264 -4.17 -4.46 -10.25
C TYR A 264 -4.68 -3.03 -10.29
N CYS A 265 -3.76 -2.13 -10.59
CA CYS A 265 -4.06 -0.80 -11.08
C CYS A 265 -3.43 -0.61 -12.46
N LYS A 266 -4.06 0.20 -13.30
CA LYS A 266 -3.64 0.42 -14.68
C LYS A 266 -3.34 1.88 -15.00
N LEU A 267 -2.51 2.07 -16.02
CA LEU A 267 -2.19 3.33 -16.66
C LEU A 267 -2.12 3.06 -18.17
N TRP A 268 -2.69 3.92 -18.99
CA TRP A 268 -2.74 3.72 -20.45
C TRP A 268 -2.53 5.03 -21.19
N GLY A 269 -2.45 4.98 -22.51
CA GLY A 269 -2.24 6.18 -23.32
C GLY A 269 -0.86 6.80 -23.18
N LEU A 270 0.17 6.02 -22.81
CA LEU A 270 1.54 6.51 -22.77
C LEU A 270 2.11 6.51 -24.20
N ARG A 271 2.48 7.69 -24.69
CA ARG A 271 3.09 7.87 -26.01
C ARG A 271 4.59 7.69 -25.95
N TYR A 272 5.09 6.49 -26.23
CA TYR A 272 6.53 6.28 -26.29
C TYR A 272 7.07 6.65 -27.68
N GLN A 273 7.61 7.85 -27.80
CA GLN A 273 8.14 8.38 -29.05
C GLN A 273 9.51 7.76 -29.38
N LEU A 274 9.58 7.01 -30.48
CA LEU A 274 10.78 6.27 -30.86
C LEU A 274 11.86 7.14 -31.52
N ASP A 275 11.45 8.20 -32.18
CA ASP A 275 12.32 9.16 -32.88
C ASP A 275 12.59 10.42 -32.04
N SER A 276 12.38 10.36 -30.73
CA SER A 276 12.74 11.47 -29.84
C SER A 276 14.25 11.69 -29.86
N GLY A 277 14.67 12.96 -30.03
CA GLY A 277 16.08 13.33 -30.21
C GLY A 277 16.66 13.07 -31.61
N ALA A 278 15.83 12.63 -32.57
CA ALA A 278 16.19 12.52 -33.98
C ALA A 278 16.71 13.85 -34.55
N ALA A 279 17.71 13.76 -35.41
CA ALA A 279 18.15 14.91 -36.20
C ALA A 279 17.11 15.25 -37.29
N ASN A 280 16.36 14.24 -37.75
CA ASN A 280 15.28 14.40 -38.71
C ASN A 280 14.03 13.60 -38.30
N LEU A 281 13.11 14.27 -37.59
CA LEU A 281 11.81 13.71 -37.18
C LEU A 281 10.93 13.21 -38.34
N GLY A 282 11.22 13.61 -39.58
CA GLY A 282 10.48 13.18 -40.77
C GLY A 282 10.96 11.85 -41.37
N GLU A 283 12.13 11.34 -40.97
CA GLU A 283 12.77 10.18 -41.63
C GLU A 283 13.31 9.16 -40.63
N ASP A 284 13.80 9.58 -39.46
CA ASP A 284 14.50 8.70 -38.52
C ASP A 284 13.61 7.57 -37.98
N TYR A 285 12.29 7.77 -37.96
CA TYR A 285 11.34 6.73 -37.57
C TYR A 285 11.37 5.49 -38.47
N LYS A 286 11.76 5.64 -39.75
CA LYS A 286 11.78 4.55 -40.73
C LYS A 286 12.71 3.41 -40.31
N ARG A 287 13.74 3.72 -39.52
CA ARG A 287 14.69 2.72 -38.99
C ARG A 287 14.05 1.70 -38.05
N PHE A 288 12.85 1.98 -37.54
CA PHE A 288 12.10 1.08 -36.66
C PHE A 288 11.06 0.24 -37.39
N LEU A 289 10.60 0.69 -38.57
CA LEU A 289 9.53 0.00 -39.30
C LEU A 289 9.93 -1.43 -39.64
N GLY A 290 9.04 -2.39 -39.38
CA GLY A 290 9.27 -3.79 -39.66
C GLY A 290 10.34 -4.45 -38.77
N ARG A 291 10.82 -3.80 -37.71
CA ARG A 291 11.83 -4.36 -36.79
C ARG A 291 11.29 -4.66 -35.40
N GLN A 292 12.04 -5.47 -34.67
CA GLN A 292 11.72 -5.81 -33.29
C GLN A 292 12.39 -4.85 -32.31
N LEU A 293 11.62 -4.43 -31.30
CA LEU A 293 12.10 -3.64 -30.17
C LEU A 293 11.94 -4.45 -28.88
N GLU A 294 12.99 -4.51 -28.09
CA GLU A 294 12.87 -4.89 -26.68
C GLU A 294 12.54 -3.62 -25.90
N VAL A 295 11.33 -3.55 -25.35
CA VAL A 295 10.83 -2.43 -24.55
C VAL A 295 10.84 -2.82 -23.09
N THR A 296 11.52 -2.03 -22.25
CA THR A 296 11.53 -2.20 -20.80
C THR A 296 10.83 -1.02 -20.16
N VAL A 297 9.86 -1.33 -19.30
CA VAL A 297 9.16 -0.35 -18.49
C VAL A 297 9.46 -0.60 -17.02
N GLU A 298 9.93 0.43 -16.31
CA GLU A 298 10.09 0.46 -14.85
C GLU A 298 9.04 1.40 -14.24
N VAL A 299 8.42 0.97 -13.15
CA VAL A 299 7.62 1.84 -12.29
C VAL A 299 8.30 1.91 -10.93
N ALA A 300 8.55 3.14 -10.48
CA ALA A 300 9.05 3.45 -9.15
C ALA A 300 8.00 4.27 -8.40
N ASP A 301 7.59 3.80 -7.22
CA ASP A 301 6.59 4.50 -6.42
C ASP A 301 7.23 5.54 -5.47
N SER A 302 6.38 6.32 -4.79
CA SER A 302 6.81 7.40 -3.89
C SER A 302 7.56 6.93 -2.64
N THR A 303 7.58 5.63 -2.37
CA THR A 303 8.34 5.02 -1.26
C THR A 303 9.71 4.49 -1.69
N GLY A 304 9.97 4.49 -3.00
CA GLY A 304 11.17 3.89 -3.59
C GLY A 304 11.02 2.42 -3.96
N ALA A 305 9.85 1.80 -3.76
CA ALA A 305 9.58 0.46 -4.27
C ALA A 305 9.51 0.48 -5.79
N LYS A 306 10.02 -0.58 -6.43
CA LYS A 306 10.14 -0.65 -7.89
C LYS A 306 9.80 -2.02 -8.44
N ALA A 307 9.25 -2.05 -9.65
CA ALA A 307 9.19 -3.23 -10.49
C ALA A 307 9.39 -2.86 -11.96
N SER A 308 9.82 -3.83 -12.75
CA SER A 308 9.99 -3.66 -14.18
C SER A 308 9.40 -4.82 -14.97
N SER A 309 9.08 -4.56 -16.23
CA SER A 309 8.66 -5.56 -17.21
C SER A 309 9.32 -5.27 -18.53
N THR A 310 9.85 -6.32 -19.16
CA THR A 310 10.43 -6.28 -20.49
C THR A 310 9.56 -7.10 -21.43
N ARG A 311 9.30 -6.55 -22.62
CA ARG A 311 8.57 -7.22 -23.71
C ARG A 311 9.29 -6.98 -25.02
N THR A 312 9.30 -8.00 -25.88
CA THR A 312 9.71 -7.82 -27.28
C THR A 312 8.46 -7.51 -28.10
N ILE A 313 8.47 -6.43 -28.87
CA ILE A 313 7.39 -6.05 -29.78
C ILE A 313 7.90 -6.00 -31.22
N GLN A 314 7.01 -6.25 -32.16
CA GLN A 314 7.27 -6.02 -33.58
C GLN A 314 6.69 -4.65 -33.96
N ILE A 315 7.44 -3.79 -34.63
CA ILE A 315 6.90 -2.58 -35.21
C ILE A 315 6.35 -2.90 -36.60
N ALA A 316 5.15 -2.42 -36.89
CA ALA A 316 4.54 -2.54 -38.21
C ALA A 316 5.48 -2.00 -39.31
N ASN A 317 5.33 -2.52 -40.52
CA ASN A 317 6.11 -2.06 -41.68
C ASN A 317 5.59 -0.74 -42.27
N GLN A 318 4.46 -0.23 -41.75
CA GLN A 318 3.81 1.00 -42.18
C GLN A 318 3.43 1.83 -40.95
N ILE A 319 3.40 3.14 -41.16
CA ILE A 319 2.91 4.11 -40.19
C ILE A 319 1.39 4.22 -40.25
N LEU A 320 0.75 4.46 -39.10
CA LEU A 320 -0.63 4.87 -39.00
C LEU A 320 -0.71 6.41 -38.88
N TRP A 321 -1.46 7.03 -39.79
CA TRP A 321 -1.69 8.47 -39.82
C TRP A 321 -2.83 8.88 -38.87
N PRO A 322 -2.92 10.16 -38.47
CA PRO A 322 -3.94 10.60 -37.53
C PRO A 322 -5.39 10.38 -37.99
N ASP A 323 -5.62 10.21 -39.29
CA ASP A 323 -6.91 9.90 -39.90
C ASP A 323 -7.20 8.38 -39.97
N GLY A 324 -6.31 7.56 -39.43
CA GLY A 324 -6.40 6.10 -39.45
C GLY A 324 -5.94 5.44 -40.75
N THR A 325 -5.38 6.20 -41.70
CA THR A 325 -4.87 5.65 -42.97
C THR A 325 -3.40 5.22 -42.85
N THR A 326 -2.91 4.46 -43.84
CA THR A 326 -1.52 3.99 -43.91
C THR A 326 -0.68 4.71 -44.98
N SER A 327 -1.25 5.70 -45.65
CA SER A 327 -0.60 6.46 -46.74
C SER A 327 -0.53 7.94 -46.43
N CYS A 328 0.62 8.59 -46.69
CA CYS A 328 0.69 10.04 -46.71
C CYS A 328 -0.25 10.58 -47.80
N GLN A 329 -1.19 11.46 -47.45
CA GLN A 329 -1.76 12.39 -48.42
C GLN A 329 -0.86 13.62 -48.56
#